data_AF-A0A455B3I3-F1
#
_entry.id   AF-A0A455B3I3-F1
#
_cell.length_a   1.000
_cell.length_b   1.000
_cell.length_c   1.000
_cell.angle_alpha   90.00
_cell.angle_beta   90.00
_cell.angle_gamma   90.00
#
_symmetry.space_group_name_H-M   'P 1'
#
loop_
_entity.id
_entity.type
_entity.pdbx_description
1 polymer ?
#
loop_
_entity_poly.entity_id
_entity_poly.type
_entity_poly.pdbx_seq_one_letter_code
_entity_poly.pdbx_strand_id
1 'polypeptide(L)'
;FPSVSLAYEKAESDIMHLRPRNPKRDRLVNEPLAAYSYFQIGAIQSFAGFTDYFTAMAQEGWFPLLCVGLRPHWEDHHLQDLQDSYGQEWTFGQRLYQQYTCYTVFFISIEMCQIADVLIRKTRRLSAFQQGFFRNRILVIAIVFQVCIGCFLCYCPGMPNIFNFMPIRYQWWLVPMPFGLLIFVYDEIRKLGVRCCPGSWWDQELYY
;
A
#
# COMPACT_ATOMS: atom_id res chain seq x y z
N PHE A 1 -0.61 14.23 2.16
CA PHE A 1 -1.94 14.79 2.50
C PHE A 1 -2.83 13.80 3.28
N PRO A 2 -2.92 12.50 2.91
CA PRO A 2 -3.71 11.51 3.68
C PRO A 2 -3.29 11.36 5.15
N SER A 3 -1.99 11.42 5.45
CA SER A 3 -1.49 11.37 6.82
C SER A 3 -1.92 12.59 7.67
N VAL A 4 -1.94 13.77 7.05
CA VAL A 4 -2.31 15.03 7.72
C VAL A 4 -3.82 15.09 8.00
N SER A 5 -4.64 14.49 7.13
CA SER A 5 -6.10 14.52 7.30
C SER A 5 -6.59 13.75 8.53
N LEU A 6 -5.80 12.79 9.01
CA LEU A 6 -6.07 12.03 10.25
C LEU A 6 -6.01 12.93 11.51
N ALA A 7 -5.34 14.07 11.46
CA ALA A 7 -5.33 15.03 12.57
C ALA A 7 -6.70 15.67 12.84
N TYR A 8 -7.61 15.64 11.86
CA TYR A 8 -8.97 16.17 11.96
C TYR A 8 -10.00 15.14 12.46
N GLU A 9 -9.56 13.92 12.79
CA GLU A 9 -10.47 12.87 13.24
C GLU A 9 -10.97 13.15 14.67
N LYS A 10 -12.26 12.91 14.91
CA LYS A 10 -12.87 13.12 16.23
C LYS A 10 -12.54 11.96 17.16
N ALA A 11 -12.55 12.24 18.47
CA ALA A 11 -12.33 11.22 19.50
C ALA A 11 -13.35 10.08 19.39
N GLU A 12 -12.89 8.84 19.60
CA GLU A 12 -13.70 7.62 19.59
C GLU A 12 -14.49 7.40 20.89
N SER A 13 -14.10 8.07 21.97
CA SER A 13 -14.75 7.98 23.27
C SER A 13 -14.69 9.34 23.97
N ASP A 14 -15.44 9.48 25.06
CA ASP A 14 -15.47 10.71 25.82
C ASP A 14 -14.16 10.95 26.57
N ILE A 15 -13.23 11.60 25.88
CA ILE A 15 -11.86 11.83 26.35
C ILE A 15 -11.80 12.70 27.60
N MET A 16 -12.83 13.52 27.85
CA MET A 16 -12.89 14.41 29.01
C MET A 16 -13.22 13.66 30.31
N HIS A 17 -13.72 12.43 30.21
CA HIS A 17 -14.01 11.54 31.34
C HIS A 17 -12.94 10.47 31.56
N LEU A 18 -11.88 10.44 30.75
CA LEU A 18 -10.77 9.50 30.89
C LEU A 18 -9.68 10.04 31.81
N ARG A 19 -8.97 9.13 32.49
CA ARG A 19 -7.80 9.50 33.30
C ARG A 19 -6.65 9.98 32.40
N PRO A 20 -5.80 10.90 32.88
CA PRO A 20 -4.65 11.35 32.11
C PRO A 20 -3.68 10.20 31.82
N ARG A 21 -3.05 10.24 30.63
CA ARG A 21 -2.12 9.20 30.16
C ARG A 21 -0.90 9.03 31.08
N ASN A 22 -0.38 7.82 31.19
CA ASN A 22 0.87 7.58 31.91
C ASN A 22 2.07 7.74 30.97
N PRO A 23 2.99 8.70 31.20
CA PRO A 23 4.10 8.99 30.28
C PRO A 23 5.12 7.85 30.14
N LYS A 24 5.17 6.91 31.10
CA LYS A 24 6.14 5.79 31.08
C LYS A 24 5.57 4.54 30.38
N ARG A 25 4.26 4.31 30.52
CA ARG A 25 3.57 3.12 29.98
C ARG A 25 2.87 3.41 28.65
N ASP A 26 2.22 4.55 28.52
CA ASP A 26 1.40 4.92 27.36
C ASP A 26 2.19 5.85 26.43
N ARG A 27 3.17 5.28 25.72
CA ARG A 27 3.99 6.02 24.75
C ARG A 27 3.22 6.24 23.45
N LEU A 28 3.68 7.20 22.66
CA LEU A 28 3.06 7.52 21.36
C LEU A 28 3.26 6.39 20.33
N VAL A 29 4.41 5.72 20.40
CA VAL A 29 4.75 4.57 19.57
C VAL A 29 5.13 3.43 20.50
N ASN A 30 4.30 2.39 20.51
CA ASN A 30 4.49 1.17 21.28
C ASN A 30 4.93 0.03 20.36
N GLU A 31 5.50 -1.04 20.92
CA GLU A 31 5.92 -2.21 20.16
C GLU A 31 4.77 -2.90 19.39
N PRO A 32 3.56 -3.07 19.96
CA PRO A 32 2.42 -3.63 19.23
C PRO A 32 2.01 -2.79 18.01
N LEU A 33 2.11 -1.45 18.13
CA LEU A 33 1.84 -0.54 17.03
C LEU A 33 2.81 -0.75 15.86
N ALA A 34 4.10 -0.88 16.18
CA ALA A 34 5.15 -1.10 15.20
C ALA A 34 5.03 -2.50 14.56
N ALA A 35 4.84 -3.54 15.37
CA ALA A 35 4.71 -4.91 14.89
C ALA A 35 3.50 -5.07 13.96
N TYR A 36 2.36 -4.50 14.35
CA TYR A 36 1.14 -4.49 13.53
C TYR A 36 1.37 -3.75 12.20
N SER A 37 1.87 -2.52 12.27
CA SER A 37 2.01 -1.67 11.08
C SER A 37 3.05 -2.21 10.10
N TYR A 38 4.21 -2.63 10.58
CA TYR A 38 5.31 -3.08 9.72
C TYR A 38 5.15 -4.53 9.26
N PHE A 39 4.90 -5.47 10.17
CA PHE A 39 4.95 -6.89 9.85
C PHE A 39 3.61 -7.48 9.43
N GLN A 40 2.48 -6.86 9.76
CA GLN A 40 1.17 -7.34 9.30
C GLN A 40 0.69 -6.53 8.10
N ILE A 41 0.38 -5.25 8.30
CA ILE A 41 -0.15 -4.41 7.22
C ILE A 41 0.90 -4.16 6.15
N GLY A 42 2.12 -3.79 6.55
CA GLY A 42 3.24 -3.59 5.61
C GLY A 42 3.61 -4.86 4.83
N ALA A 43 3.46 -6.04 5.43
CA ALA A 43 3.67 -7.29 4.71
C ALA A 43 2.59 -7.51 3.63
N ILE A 44 1.31 -7.29 3.95
CA ILE A 44 0.22 -7.42 2.96
C ILE A 44 0.43 -6.42 1.81
N GLN A 45 0.82 -5.18 2.11
CA GLN A 45 1.16 -4.18 1.08
C GLN A 45 2.34 -4.63 0.22
N SER A 46 3.37 -5.21 0.83
CA SER A 46 4.53 -5.73 0.10
C SER A 46 4.13 -6.89 -0.83
N PHE A 47 3.29 -7.81 -0.35
CA PHE A 47 2.76 -8.90 -1.17
C PHE A 47 1.92 -8.38 -2.33
N ALA A 48 1.10 -7.34 -2.12
CA ALA A 48 0.35 -6.70 -3.19
C ALA A 48 1.28 -6.15 -4.28
N GLY A 49 2.30 -5.37 -3.88
CA GLY A 49 3.27 -4.80 -4.80
C GLY A 49 4.07 -5.85 -5.59
N PHE A 50 4.52 -6.92 -4.93
CA PHE A 50 5.21 -8.02 -5.63
C PHE A 50 4.28 -8.79 -6.58
N THR A 51 3.02 -9.00 -6.20
CA THR A 51 2.03 -9.65 -7.07
C THR A 51 1.82 -8.84 -8.35
N ASP A 52 1.71 -7.52 -8.23
CA ASP A 52 1.53 -6.63 -9.36
C ASP A 52 2.80 -6.53 -10.22
N TYR A 53 3.99 -6.49 -9.59
CA TYR A 53 5.29 -6.59 -10.28
C TYR A 53 5.39 -7.84 -11.16
N PHE A 54 5.10 -9.02 -10.61
CA PHE A 54 5.15 -10.27 -11.39
C PHE A 54 4.06 -10.33 -12.45
N THR A 55 2.90 -9.71 -12.21
CA THR A 55 1.83 -9.62 -13.21
C THR A 55 2.26 -8.77 -14.41
N ALA A 56 2.85 -7.60 -14.17
CA ALA A 56 3.36 -6.73 -15.23
C ALA A 56 4.52 -7.38 -16.00
N MET A 57 5.46 -8.02 -15.31
CA MET A 57 6.58 -8.73 -15.94
C MET A 57 6.09 -9.90 -16.81
N ALA A 58 5.20 -10.75 -16.27
CA ALA A 58 4.73 -11.93 -17.00
C ALA A 58 3.88 -11.58 -18.23
N GLN A 59 3.08 -10.51 -18.16
CA GLN A 59 2.29 -10.04 -19.29
C GLN A 59 3.13 -9.45 -20.42
N GLU A 60 4.32 -8.93 -20.11
CA GLU A 60 5.27 -8.36 -21.08
C GLU A 60 6.37 -9.37 -21.49
N GLY A 61 6.24 -10.65 -21.11
CA GLY A 61 7.13 -11.74 -21.59
C GLY A 61 8.15 -12.28 -20.62
N TRP A 62 8.21 -11.73 -19.41
CA TRP A 62 9.20 -12.10 -18.39
C TRP A 62 8.54 -12.93 -17.29
N PHE A 63 8.61 -14.25 -17.41
CA PHE A 63 8.02 -15.12 -16.41
C PHE A 63 8.75 -15.07 -15.06
N PRO A 64 8.04 -15.30 -13.93
CA PRO A 64 8.62 -15.18 -12.60
C PRO A 64 9.89 -16.03 -12.38
N LEU A 65 9.96 -17.22 -12.99
CA LEU A 65 11.13 -18.10 -12.88
C LEU A 65 12.36 -17.52 -13.59
N LEU A 66 12.16 -16.87 -14.76
CA LEU A 66 13.24 -16.22 -15.50
C LEU A 66 13.73 -14.95 -14.78
N CYS A 67 12.84 -14.25 -14.08
CA CYS A 67 13.20 -13.04 -13.33
C CYS A 67 14.21 -13.31 -12.19
N VAL A 68 14.28 -14.55 -11.69
CA VAL A 68 15.22 -14.91 -10.61
C VAL A 68 16.64 -14.94 -11.16
N GLY A 69 17.51 -14.06 -10.65
CA GLY A 69 18.91 -13.98 -11.09
C GLY A 69 19.12 -13.22 -12.41
N LEU A 70 18.08 -12.58 -12.95
CA LEU A 70 18.16 -11.83 -14.21
C LEU A 70 18.92 -10.50 -14.09
N ARG A 71 19.00 -9.94 -12.88
CA ARG A 71 19.60 -8.62 -12.60
C ARG A 71 20.93 -8.33 -13.32
N PRO A 72 21.98 -9.16 -13.23
CA PRO A 72 23.26 -8.86 -13.88
C PRO A 72 23.14 -8.73 -15.41
N HIS A 73 22.28 -9.53 -16.05
CA HIS A 73 22.06 -9.47 -17.50
C HIS A 73 21.09 -8.34 -17.88
N TRP A 74 20.14 -8.02 -17.00
CA TRP A 74 19.18 -6.94 -17.21
C TRP A 74 19.86 -5.57 -17.23
N GLU A 75 20.74 -5.33 -16.25
CA GLU A 75 21.45 -4.07 -16.02
C GLU A 75 22.71 -3.92 -16.90
N ASP A 76 23.09 -4.94 -17.68
CA ASP A 76 24.25 -4.87 -18.57
C ASP A 76 23.96 -3.97 -19.79
N HIS A 77 24.73 -2.89 -19.91
CA HIS A 77 24.63 -1.93 -21.02
C HIS A 77 25.17 -2.50 -22.35
N HIS A 78 26.07 -3.48 -22.30
CA HIS A 78 26.67 -4.07 -23.50
C HIS A 78 25.75 -5.08 -24.18
N LEU A 79 24.84 -5.71 -23.42
CA LEU A 79 23.90 -6.71 -23.91
C LEU A 79 22.66 -6.06 -24.54
N GLN A 80 22.53 -6.10 -25.86
CA GLN A 80 21.41 -5.48 -26.60
C GLN A 80 20.36 -6.49 -27.10
N ASP A 81 20.57 -7.76 -26.80
CA ASP A 81 19.89 -8.92 -27.35
C ASP A 81 19.50 -9.92 -26.24
N LEU A 82 19.01 -9.40 -25.10
CA LEU A 82 18.58 -10.27 -24.00
C LEU A 82 17.25 -10.96 -24.36
N GLN A 83 17.22 -12.28 -24.29
CA GLN A 83 16.04 -13.07 -24.60
C GLN A 83 15.05 -13.14 -23.42
N ASP A 84 13.76 -12.95 -23.72
CA ASP A 84 12.67 -13.16 -22.77
C ASP A 84 12.16 -14.62 -22.77
N SER A 85 11.09 -14.93 -22.02
CA SER A 85 10.54 -16.29 -21.96
C SER A 85 9.82 -16.73 -23.23
N TYR A 86 9.45 -15.79 -24.10
CA TYR A 86 8.85 -16.06 -25.42
C TYR A 86 9.92 -16.14 -26.53
N GLY A 87 11.19 -15.91 -26.22
CA GLY A 87 12.29 -15.90 -27.18
C GLY A 87 12.44 -14.60 -27.96
N GLN A 88 11.85 -13.49 -27.49
CA GLN A 88 12.04 -12.16 -28.08
C GLN A 88 13.34 -11.54 -27.57
N GLU A 89 14.06 -10.83 -28.44
CA GLU A 89 15.29 -10.12 -28.09
C GLU A 89 15.00 -8.67 -27.69
N TRP A 90 15.48 -8.26 -26.53
CA TRP A 90 15.24 -6.95 -25.95
C TRP A 90 16.52 -6.12 -25.84
N THR A 91 16.47 -4.90 -26.36
CA THR A 91 17.53 -3.89 -26.20
C THR A 91 17.56 -3.32 -24.80
N PHE A 92 18.71 -2.78 -24.37
CA PHE A 92 18.87 -2.18 -23.05
C PHE A 92 17.82 -1.08 -22.77
N GLY A 93 17.54 -0.24 -23.77
CA GLY A 93 16.55 0.83 -23.64
C GLY A 93 15.13 0.30 -23.40
N GLN A 94 14.71 -0.74 -24.11
CA GLN A 94 13.39 -1.36 -23.92
C GLN A 94 13.27 -2.00 -22.54
N ARG A 95 14.32 -2.69 -22.07
CA ARG A 95 14.38 -3.24 -20.71
C ARG A 95 14.28 -2.16 -19.64
N LEU A 96 14.99 -1.04 -19.83
CA LEU A 96 14.95 0.07 -18.89
C LEU A 96 13.55 0.70 -18.81
N TYR A 97 12.86 0.85 -19.95
CA TYR A 97 11.46 1.31 -19.96
C TYR A 97 10.53 0.33 -19.23
N GLN A 98 10.73 -0.98 -19.43
CA GLN A 98 9.97 -2.01 -18.71
C GLN A 98 10.25 -1.99 -17.20
N GLN A 99 11.47 -1.68 -16.79
CA GLN A 99 11.82 -1.47 -15.38
C GLN A 99 11.11 -0.26 -14.78
N TYR A 100 10.96 0.84 -15.52
CA TYR A 100 10.17 2.00 -15.09
C TYR A 100 8.67 1.67 -14.99
N THR A 101 8.15 0.82 -15.88
CA THR A 101 6.80 0.27 -15.75
C THR A 101 6.65 -0.51 -14.45
N CYS A 102 7.63 -1.34 -14.09
CA CYS A 102 7.63 -2.09 -12.83
C CYS A 102 7.61 -1.17 -11.60
N TYR A 103 8.38 -0.07 -11.63
CA TYR A 103 8.35 0.94 -10.56
C TYR A 103 6.97 1.57 -10.41
N THR A 104 6.34 1.92 -11.53
CA THR A 104 5.03 2.56 -11.54
C THR A 104 3.93 1.62 -11.05
N VAL A 105 3.96 0.37 -11.49
CA VAL A 105 3.02 -0.67 -11.05
C VAL A 105 3.15 -0.92 -9.54
N PHE A 106 4.37 -1.09 -9.04
CA PHE A 106 4.61 -1.25 -7.60
C PHE A 106 4.15 -0.03 -6.80
N PHE A 107 4.42 1.18 -7.32
CA PHE A 107 3.98 2.43 -6.72
C PHE A 107 2.45 2.51 -6.62
N ILE A 108 1.73 2.20 -7.69
CA ILE A 108 0.26 2.21 -7.69
C ILE A 108 -0.32 1.14 -6.77
N SER A 109 0.32 -0.02 -6.68
CA SER A 109 0.00 -1.03 -5.68
C SER A 109 0.07 -0.51 -4.24
N ILE A 110 1.12 0.24 -3.90
CA ILE A 110 1.21 0.92 -2.61
C ILE A 110 0.09 1.95 -2.47
N GLU A 111 -0.12 2.82 -3.46
CA GLU A 111 -1.15 3.86 -3.38
C GLU A 111 -2.55 3.28 -3.15
N MET A 112 -2.90 2.20 -3.84
CA MET A 112 -4.18 1.51 -3.70
C MET A 112 -4.34 0.89 -2.31
N CYS A 113 -3.30 0.24 -1.78
CA CYS A 113 -3.36 -0.29 -0.42
C CYS A 113 -3.40 0.82 0.65
N GLN A 114 -2.77 1.97 0.39
CA GLN A 114 -2.79 3.12 1.29
C GLN A 114 -4.19 3.73 1.44
N ILE A 115 -5.08 3.58 0.44
CA ILE A 115 -6.50 3.96 0.57
C ILE A 115 -7.18 3.13 1.66
N ALA A 116 -6.92 1.82 1.71
CA ALA A 116 -7.43 0.96 2.78
C ALA A 116 -6.75 1.28 4.12
N ASP A 117 -5.44 1.51 4.12
CA ASP A 117 -4.65 1.83 5.32
C ASP A 117 -5.14 3.13 5.99
N VAL A 118 -5.40 4.19 5.22
CA VAL A 118 -5.91 5.45 5.78
C VAL A 118 -7.32 5.29 6.36
N LEU A 119 -8.14 4.39 5.81
CA LEU A 119 -9.48 4.09 6.33
C LEU A 119 -9.42 3.32 7.66
N ILE A 120 -8.53 2.33 7.79
CA ILE A 120 -8.39 1.56 9.03
C ILE A 120 -7.79 2.42 10.15
N ARG A 121 -6.85 3.32 9.82
CA ARG A 121 -6.21 4.23 10.79
C ARG A 121 -7.13 5.31 11.35
N LYS A 122 -8.34 5.49 10.79
CA LYS A 122 -9.35 6.41 11.35
C LYS A 122 -9.79 6.03 12.76
N THR A 123 -9.74 4.75 13.08
CA THR A 123 -10.28 4.20 14.33
C THR A 123 -9.34 3.14 14.89
N ARG A 124 -8.96 3.26 16.16
CA ARG A 124 -8.14 2.27 16.85
C ARG A 124 -8.98 1.15 17.47
N ARG A 125 -10.19 1.46 17.94
CA ARG A 125 -11.09 0.50 18.62
C ARG A 125 -12.47 0.42 18.00
N LEU A 126 -13.07 1.56 17.64
CA LEU A 126 -14.39 1.56 17.01
C LEU A 126 -14.35 0.94 15.61
N SER A 127 -15.49 0.43 15.16
CA SER A 127 -15.62 0.03 13.76
C SER A 127 -15.74 1.26 12.87
N ALA A 128 -15.17 1.20 11.67
CA ALA A 128 -15.34 2.23 10.65
C ALA A 128 -16.82 2.43 10.28
N PHE A 129 -17.66 1.40 10.42
CA PHE A 129 -19.11 1.50 10.20
C PHE A 129 -19.84 2.32 11.28
N GLN A 130 -19.38 2.24 12.53
CA GLN A 130 -19.96 3.00 13.65
C GLN A 130 -19.51 4.47 13.61
N GLN A 131 -18.23 4.70 13.34
CA GLN A 131 -17.67 6.05 13.23
C GLN A 131 -18.16 6.77 11.96
N GLY A 132 -18.27 6.03 10.85
CA GLY A 132 -18.70 6.49 9.53
C GLY A 132 -17.52 6.91 8.63
N PHE A 133 -17.48 6.38 7.41
CA PHE A 133 -16.38 6.60 6.45
C PHE A 133 -16.21 8.07 6.03
N PHE A 134 -17.31 8.75 5.69
CA PHE A 134 -17.28 10.07 5.04
C PHE A 134 -17.46 11.27 5.99
N ARG A 135 -17.45 11.05 7.31
CA ARG A 135 -17.62 12.13 8.29
C ARG A 135 -16.46 13.12 8.30
N ASN A 136 -15.24 12.63 8.16
CA ASN A 136 -14.06 13.47 7.95
C ASN A 136 -13.93 13.80 6.46
N ARG A 137 -14.45 14.97 6.06
CA ARG A 137 -14.42 15.44 4.66
C ARG A 137 -13.00 15.71 4.17
N ILE A 138 -12.10 16.18 5.04
CA ILE A 138 -10.70 16.45 4.69
C ILE A 138 -10.00 15.14 4.30
N LEU A 139 -10.32 14.03 4.97
CA LEU A 139 -9.78 12.71 4.62
C LEU A 139 -10.24 12.24 3.24
N VAL A 140 -11.50 12.45 2.89
CA VAL A 140 -12.03 12.07 1.56
C VAL A 140 -11.36 12.91 0.46
N ILE A 141 -11.22 14.23 0.67
CA ILE A 141 -10.49 15.11 -0.24
C ILE A 141 -9.03 14.64 -0.38
N ALA A 142 -8.42 14.18 0.72
CA ALA A 142 -7.06 13.69 0.70
C ALA A 142 -6.87 12.38 -0.10
N ILE A 143 -7.83 11.45 -0.02
CA ILE A 143 -7.84 10.25 -0.85
C ILE A 143 -7.98 10.63 -2.33
N VAL A 144 -8.92 11.52 -2.67
CA VAL A 144 -9.11 11.96 -4.06
C VAL A 144 -7.86 12.64 -4.60
N PHE A 145 -7.26 13.55 -3.82
CA PHE A 145 -6.02 14.22 -4.21
C PHE A 145 -4.85 13.24 -4.41
N GLN A 146 -4.75 12.22 -3.55
CA GLN A 146 -3.75 11.15 -3.69
C GLN A 146 -3.92 10.42 -5.04
N VAL A 147 -5.14 9.99 -5.37
CA VAL A 147 -5.38 9.30 -6.66
C VAL A 147 -5.13 10.25 -7.84
N CYS A 148 -5.53 11.52 -7.73
CA CYS A 148 -5.28 12.50 -8.78
C CYS A 148 -3.78 12.73 -9.05
N ILE A 149 -2.95 12.82 -8.00
CA ILE A 149 -1.50 12.97 -8.19
C ILE A 149 -0.87 11.70 -8.76
N GLY A 150 -1.33 10.51 -8.35
CA GLY A 150 -0.92 9.23 -8.93
C GLY A 150 -1.25 9.15 -10.43
N CYS A 151 -2.48 9.50 -10.82
CA CYS A 151 -2.89 9.59 -12.22
C CYS A 151 -2.07 10.63 -13.01
N PHE A 152 -1.76 11.78 -12.42
CA PHE A 152 -0.93 12.80 -13.04
C PHE A 152 0.48 12.27 -13.33
N LEU A 153 1.11 11.60 -12.36
CA LEU A 153 2.45 11.02 -12.52
C LEU A 153 2.47 9.92 -13.58
N CYS A 154 1.43 9.08 -13.65
CA CYS A 154 1.38 7.97 -14.61
C CYS A 154 1.10 8.42 -16.05
N TYR A 155 0.19 9.38 -16.24
CA TYR A 155 -0.38 9.67 -17.57
C TYR A 155 0.03 11.02 -18.16
N CYS A 156 0.80 11.86 -17.44
CA CYS A 156 1.29 13.11 -17.99
C CYS A 156 2.40 12.86 -19.03
N PRO A 157 2.34 13.45 -20.23
CA PRO A 157 3.38 13.27 -21.24
C PRO A 157 4.72 13.84 -20.78
N GLY A 158 5.80 13.09 -20.97
CA GLY A 158 7.16 13.46 -20.55
C GLY A 158 7.61 12.88 -19.20
N MET A 159 6.68 12.34 -18.40
CA MET A 159 7.00 11.68 -17.12
C MET A 159 7.97 10.48 -17.23
N PRO A 160 7.96 9.66 -18.30
CA PRO A 160 8.90 8.56 -18.46
C PRO A 160 10.38 8.96 -18.38
N ASN A 161 10.73 10.12 -18.94
CA ASN A 161 12.12 10.58 -19.00
C ASN A 161 12.52 11.48 -17.83
N ILE A 162 11.56 12.11 -17.15
CA ILE A 162 11.81 13.06 -16.06
C ILE A 162 11.79 12.35 -14.70
N PHE A 163 10.77 11.54 -14.45
CA PHE A 163 10.51 10.93 -13.15
C PHE A 163 10.39 9.40 -13.20
N ASN A 164 10.67 8.78 -14.35
CA ASN A 164 10.64 7.32 -14.53
C ASN A 164 9.26 6.69 -14.30
N PHE A 165 8.18 7.43 -14.55
CA PHE A 165 6.80 6.91 -14.49
C PHE A 165 6.28 6.57 -15.88
N MET A 166 5.61 5.42 -15.99
CA MET A 166 5.04 4.95 -17.25
C MET A 166 3.51 4.97 -17.23
N PRO A 167 2.86 5.17 -18.39
CA PRO A 167 1.42 5.02 -18.51
C PRO A 167 1.04 3.55 -18.37
N ILE A 168 0.54 3.17 -17.20
CA ILE A 168 0.15 1.80 -16.90
C ILE A 168 -1.23 1.43 -17.44
N ARG A 169 -1.41 0.13 -17.74
CA ARG A 169 -2.70 -0.43 -18.15
C ARG A 169 -3.69 -0.40 -16.98
N TYR A 170 -4.98 -0.22 -17.28
CA TYR A 170 -6.04 -0.20 -16.24
C TYR A 170 -6.11 -1.51 -15.44
N GLN A 171 -5.66 -2.63 -16.00
CA GLN A 171 -5.67 -3.94 -15.35
C GLN A 171 -4.77 -3.97 -14.12
N TRP A 172 -3.61 -3.31 -14.17
CA TRP A 172 -2.64 -3.28 -13.06
C TRP A 172 -3.17 -2.47 -11.87
N TRP A 173 -4.06 -1.49 -12.10
CA TRP A 173 -4.77 -0.81 -11.00
C TRP A 173 -5.69 -1.73 -10.19
N LEU A 174 -6.20 -2.79 -10.83
CA LEU A 174 -7.16 -3.71 -10.20
C LEU A 174 -6.46 -4.82 -9.39
N VAL A 175 -5.22 -5.17 -9.73
CA VAL A 175 -4.43 -6.22 -9.05
C VAL A 175 -4.27 -5.98 -7.54
N PRO A 176 -3.96 -4.76 -7.04
CA PRO A 176 -3.84 -4.51 -5.61
C PRO A 176 -5.18 -4.36 -4.88
N MET A 177 -6.31 -4.19 -5.58
CA MET A 177 -7.61 -3.95 -4.92
C MET A 177 -8.05 -5.06 -3.96
N PRO A 178 -7.92 -6.36 -4.30
CA PRO A 178 -8.20 -7.45 -3.36
C PRO A 178 -7.34 -7.39 -2.09
N PHE A 179 -6.08 -6.97 -2.20
CA PHE A 179 -5.20 -6.81 -1.04
C PHE A 179 -5.60 -5.61 -0.18
N GLY A 180 -6.01 -4.51 -0.79
CA GLY A 180 -6.62 -3.38 -0.09
C GLY A 180 -7.89 -3.79 0.68
N LEU A 181 -8.77 -4.58 0.05
CA LEU A 181 -9.95 -5.14 0.72
C LEU A 181 -9.55 -6.08 1.87
N LEU A 182 -8.53 -6.92 1.68
CA LEU A 182 -8.00 -7.80 2.71
C LEU A 182 -7.50 -7.00 3.92
N ILE A 183 -6.73 -5.93 3.71
CA ILE A 183 -6.27 -5.01 4.77
C ILE A 183 -7.46 -4.46 5.56
N PHE A 184 -8.49 -3.99 4.84
CA PHE A 184 -9.68 -3.42 5.47
C PHE A 184 -10.44 -4.45 6.32
N VAL A 185 -10.70 -5.64 5.76
CA VAL A 185 -11.43 -6.72 6.45
C VAL A 185 -10.63 -7.23 7.65
N TYR A 186 -9.32 -7.39 7.49
CA TYR A 186 -8.43 -7.86 8.55
C TYR A 186 -8.46 -6.95 9.77
N ASP A 187 -8.33 -5.64 9.58
CA ASP A 187 -8.39 -4.69 10.69
C ASP A 187 -9.79 -4.58 11.31
N GLU A 188 -10.87 -4.63 10.52
CA GLU A 188 -12.23 -4.63 11.07
C GLU A 188 -12.51 -5.87 11.93
N ILE A 189 -12.04 -7.05 11.53
CA ILE A 189 -12.13 -8.28 12.35
C ILE A 189 -11.31 -8.12 13.63
N ARG A 190 -10.09 -7.57 13.55
CA ARG A 190 -9.26 -7.30 14.73
C ARG A 190 -9.97 -6.37 15.71
N LYS A 191 -10.54 -5.25 15.24
CA LYS A 191 -11.30 -4.29 16.05
C LYS A 191 -12.59 -4.88 16.60
N LEU A 192 -13.25 -5.79 15.87
CA LEU A 192 -14.39 -6.54 16.39
C LEU A 192 -13.97 -7.46 17.55
N GLY A 193 -12.86 -8.19 17.41
CA GLY A 193 -12.32 -9.05 18.47
C GLY A 193 -12.02 -8.29 19.76
N VAL A 194 -11.40 -7.11 19.65
CA VAL A 194 -11.11 -6.22 20.79
C VAL A 194 -12.40 -5.71 21.48
N ARG A 195 -13.50 -5.53 20.74
CA ARG A 195 -14.78 -5.09 21.30
C ARG A 195 -15.56 -6.22 21.95
N CYS A 196 -15.56 -7.41 21.36
CA CYS A 196 -16.31 -8.56 21.88
C CYS A 196 -15.61 -9.26 23.06
N CYS A 197 -14.28 -9.25 23.11
CA CYS A 197 -13.49 -9.98 24.11
C CYS A 197 -12.51 -9.06 24.87
N PRO A 198 -13.00 -8.07 25.63
CA PRO A 198 -12.13 -7.16 26.38
C PRO A 198 -11.31 -7.92 27.43
N GLY A 199 -10.00 -7.65 27.48
CA GLY A 199 -9.08 -8.29 28.45
C GLY A 199 -8.60 -9.70 28.11
N SER A 200 -9.01 -10.25 26.96
CA SER A 200 -8.43 -11.49 26.42
C SER A 200 -7.03 -11.26 25.84
N TRP A 201 -6.30 -12.33 25.54
CA TRP A 201 -4.99 -12.27 24.86
C TRP A 201 -5.04 -11.44 23.57
N TRP A 202 -6.16 -11.50 22.85
CA TRP A 202 -6.39 -10.73 21.63
C TRP A 202 -6.30 -9.21 21.86
N ASP A 203 -6.85 -8.71 22.97
CA ASP A 203 -6.82 -7.29 23.33
C ASP A 203 -5.43 -6.87 23.84
N GLN A 204 -4.71 -7.77 24.51
CA GLN A 204 -3.40 -7.46 25.09
C GLN A 204 -2.30 -7.33 24.02
N GLU A 205 -2.34 -8.16 22.98
CA GLU A 205 -1.28 -8.22 21.95
C GLU A 205 -1.63 -7.46 20.66
N LEU A 206 -2.90 -7.49 20.23
CA LEU A 206 -3.30 -6.95 18.92
C LEU A 206 -3.91 -5.54 19.00
N TYR A 207 -4.10 -4.99 20.19
CA TYR A 207 -4.47 -3.59 20.36
C TYR A 207 -3.23 -2.71 20.38
N TYR A 208 -3.33 -1.53 19.77
CA TYR A 208 -2.24 -0.57 19.73
C TYR A 208 -2.66 0.85 20.01
#